data_AF-A0A5K0VJL9-F1
#
_entry.id   AF-A0A5K0VJL9-F1
#
_cell.length_a   1.000
_cell.length_b   1.000
_cell.length_c   1.000
_cell.angle_alpha   90.00
_cell.angle_beta   90.00
_cell.angle_gamma   90.00
#
_symmetry.space_group_name_H-M   'P 1'
#
loop_
_entity.id
_entity.type
_entity.pdbx_description
1 polymer ?
#
loop_
_entity_poly.entity_id
_entity_poly.type
_entity_poly.pdbx_seq_one_letter_code
_entity_poly.pdbx_strand_id
1 'polypeptide(L)'
;FLFSSDSAEELREVLSKKNLELICIYNFNLVDEIWDELRPSPPIEPMRVHSIKYAGLDISSKMCSLRSRLAEVRADAIVISKLDEVAWLLNLVIIFSNCPVSLLMHTFWSLLFTLH
;
A
#
# COMPACT_ATOMS: atom_id res chain seq x y z
N PHE A 1 -5.63 -3.40 -4.51
CA PHE A 1 -6.14 -2.98 -5.83
C PHE A 1 -5.05 -3.19 -6.86
N LEU A 2 -5.29 -4.05 -7.86
CA LEU A 2 -4.34 -4.30 -8.96
C LEU A 2 -4.46 -3.27 -10.10
N PHE A 3 -5.59 -2.56 -10.15
CA PHE A 3 -5.86 -1.44 -11.06
C PHE A 3 -6.22 -0.20 -10.25
N SER A 4 -5.84 0.98 -10.74
CA SER A 4 -6.34 2.25 -10.21
C SER A 4 -7.84 2.38 -10.51
N SER A 5 -8.53 3.23 -9.74
CA SER A 5 -9.93 3.59 -10.01
C SER A 5 -10.10 4.10 -11.43
N ASP A 6 -9.20 4.99 -11.84
CA ASP A 6 -9.31 5.74 -13.09
C ASP A 6 -9.15 4.80 -14.29
N SER A 7 -8.13 3.93 -14.28
CA SER A 7 -7.93 2.95 -15.35
C SER A 7 -9.06 1.92 -15.41
N ALA A 8 -9.67 1.56 -14.27
CA ALA A 8 -10.82 0.66 -14.27
C ALA A 8 -12.07 1.33 -14.87
N GLU A 9 -12.26 2.64 -14.65
CA GLU A 9 -13.36 3.40 -15.24
C GLU A 9 -13.20 3.55 -16.75
N GLU A 10 -12.01 3.91 -17.22
CA GLU A 10 -11.70 3.97 -18.66
C GLU A 10 -11.97 2.63 -19.36
N LEU A 11 -11.57 1.51 -18.75
CA LEU A 11 -11.82 0.18 -19.29
C LEU A 11 -13.32 -0.16 -19.34
N ARG A 12 -14.09 0.24 -18.32
CA ARG A 12 -15.55 0.06 -18.32
C ARG A 12 -16.20 0.81 -19.48
N GLU A 13 -15.78 2.04 -19.73
CA GLU A 13 -16.31 2.84 -20.83
C GLU A 13 -16.00 2.25 -22.21
N VAL A 14 -14.79 1.71 -22.40
CA VAL A 14 -14.40 1.09 -23.68
C VAL A 14 -15.16 -0.22 -23.92
N LEU A 15 -15.39 -1.00 -22.87
CA LEU A 15 -16.10 -2.28 -22.96
C LEU A 15 -17.60 -2.10 -23.14
N SER A 16 -18.22 -1.11 -22.49
CA SER A 16 -19.64 -0.80 -22.63
C SER A 16 -20.00 -0.39 -24.07
N LYS A 17 -19.10 0.32 -24.77
CA LYS A 17 -19.25 0.64 -26.21
C LYS A 17 -19.33 -0.59 -27.11
N LYS A 18 -18.86 -1.75 -26.65
CA LYS A 18 -18.91 -3.03 -27.37
C LYS A 18 -19.97 -3.99 -26.81
N ASN A 19 -20.87 -3.53 -25.95
CA ASN A 19 -21.84 -4.35 -25.21
C ASN A 19 -21.18 -5.46 -24.36
N LEU A 20 -19.98 -5.20 -23.82
CA LEU A 20 -19.28 -6.09 -22.90
C LEU A 20 -19.32 -5.51 -21.48
N GLU A 21 -19.42 -6.40 -20.50
CA GLU A 21 -19.46 -6.03 -19.07
C GLU A 21 -18.13 -6.35 -18.39
N LEU A 22 -17.62 -5.41 -17.58
CA LEU A 22 -16.44 -5.62 -16.76
C LEU A 22 -16.85 -6.12 -15.37
N ILE A 23 -16.59 -7.40 -15.10
CA ILE A 23 -16.88 -8.02 -13.81
C ILE A 23 -15.62 -7.97 -12.93
N CYS A 24 -15.74 -7.32 -11.77
CA CYS A 24 -14.67 -7.29 -10.78
C CYS A 24 -14.78 -8.51 -9.86
N ILE A 25 -13.71 -9.30 -9.80
CA ILE A 25 -13.57 -10.41 -8.85
C ILE A 25 -12.87 -9.87 -7.60
N TYR A 26 -13.55 -9.92 -6.46
CA TYR A 26 -13.08 -9.29 -5.22
C TYR A 26 -12.38 -10.26 -4.25
N ASN A 27 -12.71 -11.55 -4.34
CA ASN A 27 -12.38 -12.52 -3.29
C ASN A 27 -11.06 -13.27 -3.51
N PHE A 28 -10.65 -13.47 -4.76
CA PHE A 28 -9.45 -14.23 -5.10
C PHE A 28 -8.87 -13.75 -6.42
N ASN A 29 -7.56 -13.95 -6.59
CA ASN A 29 -6.87 -13.70 -7.83
C ASN A 29 -6.78 -15.00 -8.62
N LEU A 30 -7.33 -15.03 -9.84
CA LEU A 30 -7.31 -16.23 -10.69
C LEU A 30 -5.88 -16.71 -11.02
N VAL A 31 -4.91 -15.78 -11.04
CA VAL A 31 -3.51 -16.15 -11.23
C VAL A 31 -2.98 -16.91 -10.02
N ASP A 32 -3.39 -16.53 -8.81
CA ASP A 32 -2.92 -17.19 -7.60
C ASP A 32 -3.46 -18.64 -7.50
N GLU A 33 -4.66 -18.91 -8.03
CA GLU A 33 -5.27 -20.25 -8.10
C GLU A 33 -4.54 -21.22 -9.03
N ILE A 34 -3.86 -20.72 -10.07
CA ILE A 34 -3.05 -21.56 -10.97
C ILE A 34 -1.57 -21.57 -10.59
N TRP A 35 -1.14 -20.65 -9.72
CA TRP A 35 0.26 -20.53 -9.30
C TRP A 35 0.61 -21.58 -8.23
N ASP A 36 -0.39 -22.10 -7.50
CA ASP A 36 -0.26 -23.19 -6.52
C ASP A 36 1.03 -23.06 -5.67
N GLU A 37 1.83 -24.13 -5.58
CA GLU A 37 3.06 -24.20 -4.79
C GLU A 37 4.27 -23.54 -5.46
N LEU A 38 4.16 -23.12 -6.73
CA LEU A 38 5.24 -22.43 -7.45
C LEU A 38 5.33 -20.94 -7.10
N ARG A 39 4.37 -20.42 -6.32
CA ARG A 39 4.42 -19.03 -5.86
C ARG A 39 5.50 -18.86 -4.80
N PRO A 40 6.53 -18.02 -5.03
CA PRO A 40 7.55 -17.77 -4.03
C PRO A 40 6.90 -17.16 -2.78
N SER A 41 7.34 -17.62 -1.61
CA SER A 41 6.88 -17.09 -0.33
C SER A 41 7.16 -15.59 -0.26
N PRO A 42 6.26 -14.79 0.35
CA PRO A 42 6.53 -13.39 0.57
C PRO A 42 7.82 -13.21 1.38
N PRO A 43 8.67 -12.22 1.05
CA PRO A 43 9.89 -11.94 1.78
C PRO A 43 9.54 -11.54 3.21
N ILE A 44 10.10 -12.25 4.16
CA ILE A 44 10.02 -11.92 5.58
C ILE A 44 11.36 -11.28 5.94
N GLU A 45 11.52 -10.01 5.56
CA GLU A 45 12.73 -9.24 5.85
C GLU A 45 12.55 -8.41 7.12
N PRO A 46 13.60 -8.28 7.95
CA PRO A 46 13.52 -7.51 9.19
C PRO A 46 13.40 -6.01 8.89
N MET A 47 12.42 -5.38 9.55
CA MET A 47 12.22 -3.94 9.52
C MET A 47 13.15 -3.25 10.51
N ARG A 48 13.72 -2.09 10.13
CA ARG A 48 14.56 -1.28 11.01
C ARG A 48 14.00 0.12 11.17
N VAL A 49 14.11 0.65 12.38
CA VAL A 49 13.80 2.06 12.65
C VAL A 49 14.93 2.92 12.09
N HIS A 50 14.57 3.90 11.26
CA HIS A 50 15.47 4.91 10.77
C HIS A 50 15.80 5.87 11.91
N SER A 51 17.08 5.97 12.28
CA SER A 51 17.50 6.91 13.32
C SER A 51 17.18 8.35 12.92
N ILE A 52 16.77 9.16 13.90
CA ILE A 52 16.39 10.56 13.71
C ILE A 52 17.49 11.40 13.03
N LYS A 53 18.76 11.02 13.21
CA LYS A 53 19.92 11.63 12.54
C LYS A 53 19.79 11.65 11.01
N TYR A 54 19.11 10.65 10.44
CA TYR A 54 18.90 10.51 9.00
C TYR A 54 17.49 10.94 8.57
N ALA A 55 16.49 10.74 9.44
CA ALA A 55 15.11 11.11 9.14
C ALA A 55 14.82 12.62 9.27
N GLY A 56 15.66 13.36 10.00
CA GLY A 56 15.57 14.81 10.22
C GLY A 56 14.45 15.26 11.17
N LEU A 57 13.36 14.49 11.26
CA LEU A 57 12.19 14.76 12.10
C LEU A 57 11.75 13.49 12.84
N ASP A 58 11.35 13.64 14.10
CA ASP A 58 10.73 12.56 14.86
C ASP A 58 9.30 12.28 14.38
N ILE A 59 8.82 11.08 14.71
CA ILE A 59 7.49 10.59 14.31
C ILE A 59 6.38 11.49 14.89
N SER A 60 6.53 11.94 16.14
CA SER A 60 5.50 12.74 16.83
C SER A 60 5.34 14.11 16.16
N SER A 61 6.45 14.76 15.78
CA SER A 61 6.43 16.01 15.02
C SER A 61 5.76 15.85 13.66
N LYS A 62 6.06 14.77 12.92
CA LYS A 62 5.40 14.48 11.64
C LYS A 62 3.89 14.25 11.80
N MET A 63 3.50 13.47 12.80
CA MET A 63 2.09 13.21 13.14
C MET A 63 1.36 14.49 13.56
N CYS A 64 2.01 15.36 14.33
CA CYS A 64 1.44 16.65 14.73
C CYS A 64 1.16 17.54 13.52
N SER A 65 2.16 17.70 12.63
CA SER A 65 1.99 18.46 11.39
C SER A 65 0.89 17.89 10.49
N LEU A 66 0.79 16.56 10.39
CA LEU A 66 -0.24 15.89 9.60
C LEU A 66 -1.64 16.14 10.19
N ARG A 67 -1.81 16.04 11.51
CA ARG A 67 -3.08 16.35 12.19
C ARG A 67 -3.49 17.80 12.05
N SER A 68 -2.54 18.73 12.16
CA SER A 68 -2.79 20.16 11.91
C SER A 68 -3.27 20.39 10.47
N ARG A 69 -2.64 19.74 9.50
CA ARG A 69 -3.04 19.86 8.10
C ARG A 69 -4.43 19.26 7.83
N LEU A 70 -4.76 18.15 8.48
CA LEU A 70 -6.11 17.56 8.43
C LEU A 70 -7.18 18.50 8.98
N ALA A 71 -6.89 19.18 10.09
CA ALA A 71 -7.79 20.16 10.67
C ALA A 71 -8.00 21.38 9.74
N GLU A 72 -6.94 21.85 9.07
CA GLU A 72 -7.04 22.94 8.09
C GLU A 72 -7.97 22.60 6.91
N VAL A 73 -7.92 21.35 6.42
CA VAL A 73 -8.77 20.89 5.32
C VAL A 73 -10.12 20.34 5.78
N ARG A 74 -10.41 20.38 7.10
CA ARG A 74 -11.63 19.83 7.72
C ARG A 74 -11.87 18.35 7.36
N ALA A 75 -10.81 17.54 7.37
CA ALA A 75 -10.89 16.11 7.16
C ALA A 75 -10.63 15.35 8.46
N ASP A 76 -11.44 14.34 8.75
CA ASP A 76 -11.31 13.51 9.97
C ASP A 76 -10.26 12.39 9.81
N ALA A 77 -9.96 11.98 8.58
CA ALA A 77 -9.02 10.90 8.28
C ALA A 77 -8.31 11.11 6.93
N ILE A 78 -7.14 10.46 6.78
CA ILE A 78 -6.41 10.33 5.51
C ILE A 78 -6.13 8.85 5.25
N VAL A 79 -6.27 8.45 3.98
CA VAL A 79 -5.85 7.12 3.52
C VAL A 79 -4.55 7.28 2.76
N ILE A 80 -3.47 6.73 3.31
CA ILE A 80 -2.15 6.69 2.69
C ILE A 80 -1.97 5.29 2.10
N SER A 81 -1.99 5.18 0.77
CA SER A 81 -1.84 3.91 0.05
C SER A 81 -0.42 3.64 -0.43
N LYS A 82 0.43 4.68 -0.45
CA LYS A 82 1.81 4.59 -0.89
C LYS A 82 2.74 4.19 0.26
N LEU A 83 3.59 3.21 0.00
CA LEU A 83 4.44 2.63 1.04
C LEU A 83 5.56 3.58 1.50
N ASP A 84 6.17 4.32 0.57
CA ASP A 84 7.22 5.30 0.86
C ASP A 84 6.73 6.41 1.80
N GLU A 85 5.48 6.86 1.63
CA GLU A 85 4.85 7.84 2.51
C GLU A 85 4.63 7.29 3.93
N VAL A 86 4.16 6.03 4.06
CA VAL A 86 4.01 5.36 5.37
C VAL A 86 5.37 5.15 6.04
N ALA A 87 6.35 4.65 5.29
CA ALA A 87 7.70 4.42 5.78
C ALA A 87 8.34 5.72 6.28
N TRP A 88 8.14 6.82 5.56
CA TRP A 88 8.61 8.14 5.99
C TRP A 88 7.87 8.65 7.23
N LEU A 89 6.55 8.47 7.33
CA LEU A 89 5.76 8.92 8.47
C LEU A 89 6.19 8.23 9.77
N LEU A 90 6.47 6.93 9.69
CA LEU A 90 6.84 6.08 10.82
C LEU A 90 8.35 5.94 11.03
N ASN A 91 9.17 6.61 10.22
CA ASN A 91 10.64 6.45 10.21
C ASN A 91 11.06 4.97 10.11
N LEU A 92 10.46 4.21 9.20
CA LEU A 92 10.77 2.80 8.96
C LEU A 92 11.59 2.64 7.68
N VAL A 93 12.56 1.74 7.71
CA VAL A 93 13.30 1.29 6.53
C VAL A 93 13.19 -0.22 6.45
N ILE A 94 12.77 -0.70 5.29
CA ILE A 94 12.79 -2.12 4.95
C ILE A 94 14.10 -2.36 4.18
N ILE A 95 14.90 -3.33 4.62
CA ILE A 95 16.13 -3.71 3.91
C ILE A 95 15.75 -4.70 2.82
N PHE A 96 15.55 -4.21 1.59
CA PHE A 96 15.31 -5.05 0.42
C PHE A 96 16.61 -5.73 0.01
N SER A 97 16.78 -6.99 0.40
CA SER A 97 17.96 -7.73 -0.03
C SER A 97 17.85 -8.24 -1.47
N ASN A 98 16.64 -8.42 -2.02
CA ASN A 98 16.35 -8.65 -3.45
C ASN A 98 14.85 -8.92 -3.65
N CYS A 99 13.98 -7.89 -3.67
CA CYS A 99 12.55 -8.13 -3.92
C CYS A 99 11.93 -7.12 -4.89
N PRO A 100 11.12 -7.60 -5.87
CA PRO A 100 10.31 -6.72 -6.70
C PRO A 100 9.24 -6.01 -5.84
N VAL A 101 8.96 -4.76 -6.20
CA VAL A 101 8.09 -3.79 -5.50
C VAL A 101 6.69 -4.33 -5.17
N SER A 102 6.24 -5.42 -5.81
CA SER A 102 4.93 -6.05 -5.59
C SER A 102 4.77 -6.73 -4.22
N LEU A 103 5.86 -7.14 -3.56
CA LEU A 103 5.81 -7.88 -2.27
C LEU A 103 5.64 -6.97 -1.05
N LEU A 104 5.66 -5.66 -1.28
CA LEU A 104 5.56 -4.63 -0.27
C LEU A 104 4.17 -4.42 0.32
N MET A 105 3.12 -4.77 -0.43
CA MET A 105 1.75 -4.67 0.08
C MET A 105 1.46 -5.69 1.19
N HIS A 106 2.12 -6.85 1.18
CA HIS A 106 1.87 -7.94 2.14
C HIS A 106 2.40 -7.63 3.54
N THR A 107 3.58 -7.04 3.63
CA THR A 107 4.16 -6.62 4.91
C THR A 107 3.34 -5.51 5.57
N PHE A 108 2.76 -4.61 4.76
CA PHE A 108 1.85 -3.56 5.24
C PHE A 108 0.53 -4.12 5.80
N TRP A 109 -0.08 -5.10 5.14
CA TRP A 109 -1.32 -5.73 5.63
C TRP A 109 -1.10 -6.47 6.96
N SER A 110 0.04 -7.15 7.10
CA SER A 110 0.44 -7.80 8.36
C SER A 110 0.67 -6.79 9.50
N LEU A 111 1.27 -5.63 9.21
CA LEU A 111 1.52 -4.59 10.20
C LEU A 111 0.22 -3.92 10.68
N LEU A 112 -0.74 -3.67 9.77
CA LEU A 112 -2.05 -3.13 10.11
C LEU A 112 -2.83 -4.10 11.01
N PHE A 113 -2.70 -5.41 10.80
CA PHE A 113 -3.36 -6.43 11.61
C PHE A 113 -2.70 -6.65 12.97
N THR A 114 -1.40 -6.35 13.10
CA THR A 114 -0.67 -6.48 14.38
C THR A 114 -0.86 -5.26 15.30
N LEU A 115 -1.31 -4.13 14.75
CA LEU A 115 -1.59 -2.89 15.50
C LEU A 115 -3.06 -2.76 15.95
N HIS A 116 -3.88 -3.79 15.74
CA HIS A 116 -5.25 -3.88 16.23
C HIS A 116 -5.38 -4.99 17.27
#